data_AF-A0A0M3T2I7-F1
#
_entry.id   AF-A0A0M3T2I7-F1
#
_cell.length_a   1.000
_cell.length_b   1.000
_cell.length_c   1.000
_cell.angle_alpha   90.00
_cell.angle_beta   90.00
_cell.angle_gamma   90.00
#
_symmetry.space_group_name_H-M   'P 1'
#
loop_
_entity.id
_entity.type
_entity.pdbx_description
1 polymer ?
#
loop_
_entity_poly.entity_id
_entity_poly.type
_entity_poly.pdbx_seq_one_letter_code
_entity_poly.pdbx_strand_id
1 'polypeptide(L)'
;MKKLLSITFMILLLPSMAFAGACPMLKSEVEDKIATLDQTKHATLISFALMLHEQGVKAHDSGDHGMSEDLLNGALRLLDV
;
A
#
# COMPACT_ATOMS: atom_id res chain seq x y z
N MET A 1 24.70 -28.92 16.27
CA MET A 1 25.23 -27.72 15.58
C MET A 1 24.57 -27.45 14.22
N LYS A 2 24.50 -28.42 13.28
CA LYS A 2 23.86 -28.21 11.96
C LYS A 2 22.39 -27.73 12.01
N LYS A 3 21.59 -28.19 12.99
CA LYS A 3 20.19 -27.79 13.15
C LYS A 3 19.99 -26.34 13.61
N LEU A 4 20.94 -25.79 14.38
CA LEU A 4 20.87 -24.39 14.84
C LEU A 4 21.11 -23.43 13.68
N LEU A 5 22.07 -23.75 12.80
CA LEU A 5 22.40 -22.94 11.62
C LEU A 5 21.22 -22.80 10.64
N SER A 6 20.43 -23.88 10.48
CA SER A 6 19.24 -23.88 9.62
C SER A 6 18.11 -23.00 10.19
N ILE A 7 18.00 -22.90 11.52
CA ILE A 7 16.97 -22.10 12.18
C ILE A 7 17.34 -20.62 12.13
N THR A 8 18.61 -20.25 12.36
CA THR A 8 19.07 -18.87 12.20
C THR A 8 18.93 -18.37 10.77
N PHE A 9 19.17 -19.21 9.77
CA PHE A 9 19.01 -18.84 8.36
C PHE A 9 17.54 -18.56 7.98
N MET A 10 16.60 -19.35 8.51
CA MET A 10 15.16 -19.10 8.30
C MET A 10 14.71 -17.79 8.96
N ILE A 11 15.16 -17.49 10.18
CA ILE A 11 14.78 -16.27 10.89
C ILE A 11 15.28 -15.00 10.18
N LEU A 12 16.43 -15.05 9.53
CA LEU A 12 17.00 -13.93 8.78
C LEU A 12 16.23 -13.58 7.48
N LEU A 13 15.46 -14.52 6.92
CA LEU A 13 14.73 -14.33 5.66
C LEU A 13 13.25 -13.93 5.85
N LEU A 14 12.71 -14.04 7.07
CA LEU A 14 11.34 -13.65 7.37
C LEU A 14 11.04 -12.14 7.26
N PRO A 15 11.91 -11.20 7.69
CA PRO A 15 11.53 -9.78 7.73
C PRO A 15 11.41 -9.14 6.34
N SER A 16 12.07 -9.67 5.31
CA SER A 16 11.96 -9.12 3.94
C SER A 16 10.58 -9.34 3.30
N MET A 17 9.83 -10.35 3.77
CA MET A 17 8.54 -10.71 3.18
C MET A 17 7.42 -9.74 3.59
N ALA A 18 7.45 -9.19 4.81
CA ALA A 18 6.48 -8.22 5.28
C ALA A 18 6.62 -6.86 4.57
N PHE A 19 7.84 -6.49 4.18
CA PHE A 19 8.14 -5.21 3.55
C PHE A 19 7.72 -5.17 2.07
N ALA A 20 7.80 -6.28 1.34
CA ALA A 20 7.40 -6.34 -0.06
C ALA A 20 5.87 -6.28 -0.29
N GLY A 21 5.07 -6.51 0.76
CA GLY A 21 3.60 -6.54 0.67
C GLY A 21 2.90 -5.21 0.91
N ALA A 22 3.60 -4.16 1.35
CA ALA A 22 2.99 -2.91 1.80
C ALA A 22 2.28 -2.15 0.66
N CYS A 23 2.96 -1.87 -0.45
CA CYS A 23 2.35 -1.15 -1.58
C CYS A 23 1.12 -1.88 -2.16
N PRO A 24 1.14 -3.20 -2.45
CA PRO A 24 -0.04 -3.92 -2.91
C PRO A 24 -1.22 -3.88 -1.93
N MET A 25 -0.95 -3.95 -0.62
CA MET A 25 -1.98 -3.89 0.41
C MET A 25 -2.66 -2.52 0.45
N LEU A 26 -1.87 -1.44 0.52
CA LEU A 26 -2.39 -0.07 0.52
C LEU A 26 -3.16 0.25 -0.76
N LYS A 27 -2.67 -0.21 -1.91
CA LYS A 27 -3.36 -0.09 -3.20
C LYS A 27 -4.77 -0.70 -3.12
N SER A 28 -4.86 -1.96 -2.69
CA SER A 28 -6.15 -2.66 -2.55
C SER A 28 -7.08 -1.93 -1.57
N GLU A 29 -6.56 -1.45 -0.45
CA GLU A 29 -7.37 -0.76 0.56
C GLU A 29 -7.98 0.55 0.02
N VAL A 30 -7.23 1.30 -0.79
CA VAL A 30 -7.76 2.50 -1.47
C VAL A 30 -8.87 2.12 -2.46
N GLU A 31 -8.65 1.10 -3.28
CA GLU A 31 -9.63 0.61 -4.25
C GLU A 31 -10.93 0.15 -3.56
N ASP A 32 -10.81 -0.58 -2.44
CA ASP A 32 -11.95 -1.08 -1.65
C ASP A 32 -12.74 0.06 -0.98
N LYS A 33 -12.05 1.07 -0.41
CA LYS A 33 -12.72 2.25 0.16
C LYS A 33 -13.46 3.06 -0.91
N ILE A 34 -12.87 3.23 -2.09
CA ILE A 34 -13.54 3.93 -3.20
C ILE A 34 -14.78 3.16 -3.64
N ALA A 35 -14.70 1.83 -3.76
CA ALA A 35 -15.83 1.01 -4.18
C ALA A 35 -17.01 1.02 -3.17
N THR A 36 -16.72 1.27 -1.89
CA THR A 36 -17.72 1.23 -0.82
C THR A 36 -18.34 2.60 -0.50
N LEU A 37 -17.64 3.70 -0.79
CA LEU A 37 -18.13 5.06 -0.54
C LEU A 37 -19.23 5.50 -1.53
N ASP A 38 -20.18 6.29 -1.03
CA ASP A 38 -21.19 6.94 -1.87
C ASP A 38 -20.54 7.99 -2.77
N GLN A 39 -20.45 7.63 -4.06
CA GLN A 39 -19.83 8.43 -5.11
C GLN A 39 -20.50 9.81 -5.28
N THR A 40 -21.80 9.92 -5.02
CA THR A 40 -22.54 11.18 -5.19
C THR A 40 -22.26 12.15 -4.06
N LYS A 41 -22.08 11.63 -2.83
CA LYS A 41 -21.85 12.43 -1.63
C LYS A 41 -20.38 12.84 -1.47
N HIS A 42 -19.44 12.01 -1.93
CA HIS A 42 -18.00 12.18 -1.70
C HIS A 42 -17.18 12.38 -2.98
N ALA A 43 -17.81 12.76 -4.10
CA ALA A 43 -17.19 12.85 -5.43
C ALA A 43 -15.83 13.57 -5.45
N THR A 44 -15.71 14.71 -4.76
CA THR A 44 -14.45 15.48 -4.71
C THR A 44 -13.34 14.73 -4.00
N LEU A 45 -13.63 14.14 -2.83
CA LEU A 45 -12.64 13.37 -2.06
C LEU A 45 -12.19 12.13 -2.82
N ILE A 46 -13.14 11.41 -3.43
CA ILE A 46 -12.87 10.23 -4.25
C ILE A 46 -11.99 10.60 -5.45
N SER A 47 -12.25 11.73 -6.11
CA SER A 47 -11.42 12.21 -7.23
C SER A 47 -9.97 12.48 -6.82
N PHE A 48 -9.74 13.15 -5.69
CA PHE A 48 -8.38 13.35 -5.18
C PHE A 48 -7.72 12.05 -4.72
N ALA A 49 -8.47 11.14 -4.10
CA ALA A 49 -7.96 9.83 -3.71
C ALA A 49 -7.56 8.98 -4.93
N LEU A 50 -8.33 9.01 -6.02
CA LEU A 50 -7.99 8.36 -7.28
C LEU A 50 -6.71 8.94 -7.90
N MET A 51 -6.55 10.27 -7.84
CA MET A 51 -5.34 10.93 -8.32
C MET A 51 -4.10 10.47 -7.53
N LEU A 52 -4.19 10.45 -6.20
CA LEU A 52 -3.11 9.98 -5.33
C LEU A 52 -2.84 8.48 -5.53
N HIS A 53 -3.88 7.67 -5.71
CA HIS A 53 -3.78 6.25 -6.05
C HIS A 53 -2.99 6.03 -7.34
N GLU A 54 -3.33 6.73 -8.42
CA GLU A 54 -2.66 6.59 -9.71
C GLU A 54 -1.18 7.01 -9.63
N GLN A 55 -0.89 8.11 -8.93
CA GLN A 55 0.49 8.53 -8.67
C GLN A 55 1.25 7.51 -7.81
N GLY A 56 0.59 6.94 -6.81
CA GLY A 56 1.17 5.92 -5.93
C GLY A 56 1.52 4.65 -6.67
N VAL A 57 0.65 4.19 -7.57
CA VAL A 57 0.92 3.05 -8.46
C VAL A 57 2.10 3.35 -9.39
N LYS A 58 2.14 4.55 -10.01
CA LYS A 58 3.27 4.97 -10.85
C LYS A 58 4.60 5.01 -10.10
N ALA A 59 4.60 5.50 -8.85
CA ALA A 59 5.79 5.52 -8.00
C ALA A 59 6.27 4.10 -7.67
N HIS A 60 5.35 3.17 -7.39
CA HIS A 60 5.67 1.75 -7.21
C HIS A 60 6.31 1.17 -8.48
N ASP A 61 5.70 1.39 -9.64
CA ASP A 61 6.18 0.87 -10.93
C ASP A 61 7.58 1.43 -11.30
N SER A 62 7.93 2.64 -10.81
CA SER A 62 9.26 3.21 -10.95
C SER A 62 10.29 2.74 -9.90
N GLY A 63 9.87 1.93 -8.92
CA GLY A 63 10.71 1.44 -7.82
C GLY A 63 10.82 2.38 -6.62
N ASP A 64 10.07 3.49 -6.60
CA ASP A 64 10.01 4.41 -5.46
C ASP A 64 8.90 3.99 -4.51
N HIS A 65 9.17 2.94 -3.73
CA HIS A 65 8.22 2.38 -2.77
C HIS A 65 7.85 3.36 -1.65
N GLY A 66 8.79 4.21 -1.21
CA GLY A 66 8.51 5.21 -0.17
C GLY A 66 7.49 6.23 -0.65
N MET A 67 7.68 6.78 -1.85
CA MET A 67 6.72 7.71 -2.44
C MET A 67 5.36 7.04 -2.72
N SER A 68 5.37 5.78 -3.16
CA SER A 68 4.14 5.00 -3.35
C SER A 68 3.33 4.91 -2.06
N GLU A 69 3.97 4.52 -0.95
CA GLU A 69 3.31 4.40 0.34
C GLU A 69 2.78 5.75 0.84
N ASP A 70 3.55 6.83 0.71
CA ASP A 70 3.13 8.17 1.13
C ASP A 70 1.87 8.65 0.38
N LEU A 71 1.84 8.43 -0.93
CA LEU A 71 0.72 8.79 -1.79
C LEU A 71 -0.53 7.94 -1.49
N LEU A 72 -0.36 6.62 -1.36
CA LEU A 72 -1.47 5.70 -1.07
C LEU A 72 -2.05 5.95 0.33
N ASN A 73 -1.21 6.20 1.35
CA ASN A 73 -1.69 6.64 2.66
C ASN A 73 -2.33 8.03 2.62
N GLY A 74 -1.88 8.92 1.72
CA GLY A 74 -2.57 10.17 1.41
C GLY A 74 -4.00 9.94 0.91
N ALA A 75 -4.18 9.01 -0.03
CA ALA A 75 -5.50 8.63 -0.53
C ALA A 75 -6.39 8.07 0.59
N LEU A 76 -5.88 7.16 1.43
CA LEU A 76 -6.63 6.60 2.55
C LEU A 76 -7.12 7.67 3.54
N ARG A 77 -6.28 8.67 3.85
CA ARG A 77 -6.66 9.80 4.71
C ARG A 77 -7.78 10.65 4.14
N LEU A 78 -7.85 10.82 2.81
CA LEU A 78 -8.95 11.53 2.16
C LEU A 78 -10.26 10.74 2.20
N LEU A 79 -10.17 9.41 2.23
CA LEU A 79 -11.30 8.48 2.23
C LEU A 79 -11.74 8.06 3.63
N ASP A 80 -11.15 8.64 4.69
CA ASP A 80 -11.51 8.38 6.08
C ASP A 80 -12.66 9.31 6.52
N VAL A 81 -13.83 9.15 5.88
CA VAL A 81 -15.01 10.02 5.99
C VAL A 81 -16.33 9.28 6.18
#